data_AF-A0A165DYC5-F1
#
_entry.id   AF-A0A165DYC5-F1
#
_cell.length_a   1.000
_cell.length_b   1.000
_cell.length_c   1.000
_cell.angle_alpha   90.00
_cell.angle_beta   90.00
_cell.angle_gamma   90.00
#
_symmetry.space_group_name_H-M   'P 1'
#
loop_
_entity.id
_entity.type
_entity.pdbx_description
1 polymer ?
#
loop_
_entity_poly.entity_id
_entity_poly.type
_entity_poly.pdbx_seq_one_letter_code
_entity_poly.pdbx_strand_id
1 'polypeptide(L)'
;VADCMSQLVFYGAYHSNHVNFLIHAVGVPLLFWSGVVFAASLPWPDAFPHPAAINLAPFATVALNWGALMSAAYWSYYFILEPLTAVCDWQATCRRC
;
A
#
# COMPACT_ATOMS: atom_id res chain seq x y z
N VAL A 1 -33.12 -11.76 -2.09
CA VAL A 1 -32.51 -10.41 -2.08
C VAL A 1 -31.83 -10.27 -0.73
N ALA A 2 -30.51 -10.11 -0.68
CA ALA A 2 -29.83 -9.96 0.60
C ALA A 2 -30.14 -8.57 1.16
N ASP A 3 -30.68 -8.52 2.38
CA ASP A 3 -30.93 -7.28 3.11
C ASP A 3 -29.61 -6.63 3.55
N CYS A 4 -29.54 -5.30 3.55
CA CYS A 4 -28.32 -4.56 3.90
C CYS A 4 -27.81 -4.92 5.30
N MET A 5 -28.71 -5.04 6.29
CA MET A 5 -28.32 -5.41 7.65
C MET A 5 -27.80 -6.85 7.72
N SER A 6 -28.42 -7.77 6.96
CA SER A 6 -27.92 -9.15 6.88
C SER A 6 -26.49 -9.23 6.31
N GLN A 7 -26.14 -8.37 5.36
CA GLN A 7 -24.80 -8.27 4.79
C GLN A 7 -23.81 -7.62 5.78
N LEU A 8 -24.22 -6.58 6.51
CA LEU A 8 -23.37 -5.97 7.55
C LEU A 8 -23.09 -6.94 8.71
N VAL A 9 -24.07 -7.74 9.12
CA VAL A 9 -23.89 -8.75 10.18
C VAL A 9 -22.93 -9.85 9.71
N PHE A 10 -23.07 -10.34 8.48
CA PHE A 10 -22.11 -11.28 7.90
C PHE A 10 -20.71 -10.68 7.78
N TYR A 11 -20.60 -9.43 7.31
CA TYR A 11 -19.34 -8.71 7.20
C TYR A 11 -18.64 -8.56 8.56
N GLY A 12 -19.39 -8.23 9.61
CA GLY A 12 -18.87 -8.13 10.98
C GLY A 12 -18.43 -9.49 11.54
N ALA A 13 -19.22 -10.55 11.34
CA ALA A 13 -18.87 -11.91 11.77
C ALA A 13 -17.69 -12.50 10.98
N TYR A 14 -17.53 -12.12 9.72
CA TYR A 14 -16.41 -12.54 8.87
C TYR A 14 -15.10 -11.85 9.27
N HIS A 15 -15.17 -10.57 9.67
CA HIS A 15 -14.00 -9.80 10.10
C HIS A 15 -13.65 -9.98 11.59
N SER A 16 -14.48 -10.66 12.39
CA SER A 16 -14.13 -11.04 13.76
C SER A 16 -13.23 -12.29 13.84
N ASN A 17 -13.02 -13.01 12.73
CA ASN A 17 -12.14 -14.17 12.68
C ASN A 17 -10.66 -13.72 12.62
N HIS A 18 -9.89 -14.05 13.65
CA HIS A 18 -8.47 -13.67 13.75
C HIS A 18 -7.60 -14.24 12.62
N VAL A 19 -7.91 -15.43 12.09
CA VAL A 19 -7.18 -16.02 10.96
C VAL A 19 -7.45 -15.21 9.69
N ASN A 20 -8.70 -14.79 9.46
CA ASN A 20 -9.05 -13.94 8.34
C ASN A 20 -8.34 -12.59 8.42
N PHE A 21 -8.28 -11.98 9.62
CA PHE A 21 -7.49 -10.77 9.85
C PHE A 21 -6.01 -10.98 9.50
N LEU A 22 -5.37 -12.06 9.98
CA LEU A 22 -3.97 -12.34 9.69
C LEU A 22 -3.71 -12.54 8.20
N ILE A 23 -4.60 -13.26 7.51
CA ILE A 23 -4.52 -13.43 6.05
C ILE A 23 -4.57 -12.07 5.35
N HIS A 24 -5.47 -11.16 5.76
CA HIS A 24 -5.54 -9.82 5.17
C HIS A 24 -4.32 -8.96 5.53
N ALA A 25 -3.91 -8.96 6.80
CA ALA A 25 -2.79 -8.18 7.31
C ALA A 25 -1.44 -8.57 6.67
N VAL A 26 -1.29 -9.81 6.19
CA VAL A 26 -0.08 -10.26 5.48
C VAL A 26 -0.28 -10.30 3.97
N GLY A 27 -1.41 -10.84 3.51
CA GLY A 27 -1.70 -11.05 2.09
C GLY A 27 -1.87 -9.74 1.32
N VAL A 28 -2.60 -8.76 1.87
CA VAL A 28 -2.81 -7.48 1.19
C VAL A 28 -1.49 -6.72 1.00
N PRO A 29 -0.63 -6.55 2.02
CA PRO A 29 0.69 -5.93 1.81
C PRO A 29 1.58 -6.68 0.81
N LEU A 30 1.57 -8.00 0.82
CA LEU A 30 2.37 -8.80 -0.14
C LEU A 30 1.86 -8.64 -1.58
N LEU A 31 0.55 -8.62 -1.79
CA LEU A 31 -0.05 -8.38 -3.11
C LEU A 31 0.30 -6.98 -3.61
N PHE A 32 0.19 -5.96 -2.75
CA PHE A 32 0.58 -4.60 -3.09
C PHE A 32 2.07 -4.52 -3.46
N TRP A 33 2.94 -5.09 -2.62
CA TRP A 33 4.39 -5.14 -2.89
C TRP A 33 4.72 -5.83 -4.21
N SER A 34 4.06 -6.97 -4.48
CA SER A 34 4.24 -7.69 -5.74
C SER A 34 3.85 -6.83 -6.95
N GLY A 35 2.76 -6.06 -6.83
CA GLY A 35 2.35 -5.09 -7.85
C GLY A 35 3.38 -3.97 -8.05
N VAL A 36 3.96 -3.44 -6.97
CA VAL A 36 5.01 -2.41 -7.03
C VAL A 36 6.28 -2.95 -7.70
N VAL A 37 6.71 -4.16 -7.35
CA VAL A 37 7.88 -4.82 -7.97
C VAL A 37 7.63 -5.08 -9.45
N PHE A 38 6.45 -5.57 -9.80
CA PHE A 38 6.06 -5.77 -11.21
C PHE A 38 6.03 -4.43 -11.97
N ALA A 39 5.45 -3.37 -11.41
CA ALA A 39 5.45 -2.06 -12.03
C ALA A 39 6.88 -1.55 -12.24
N ALA A 40 7.77 -1.72 -11.26
CA ALA A 40 9.17 -1.29 -11.37
C ALA A 40 9.95 -1.98 -12.50
N SER A 41 9.52 -3.16 -12.98
CA SER A 41 10.15 -3.86 -14.11
C SER A 41 9.57 -3.47 -15.48
N LEU A 42 8.48 -2.70 -15.53
CA LEU A 42 7.92 -2.22 -16.79
C LEU A 42 8.86 -1.20 -17.47
N PRO A 43 8.97 -1.24 -18.81
CA PRO A 43 9.84 -0.31 -19.53
C PRO A 43 9.35 1.14 -19.38
N TRP A 44 10.31 2.06 -19.31
CA TRP A 44 10.01 3.49 -19.39
C TRP A 44 9.72 3.86 -20.86
N PRO A 45 8.68 4.64 -21.17
CA PRO A 45 8.37 4.96 -22.56
C PRO A 45 9.45 5.85 -23.18
N ASP A 46 9.91 5.48 -24.37
CA ASP A 46 10.96 6.21 -25.12
C ASP A 46 10.56 7.65 -25.49
N ALA A 47 9.25 7.95 -25.45
CA ALA A 47 8.73 9.30 -25.68
C ALA A 47 9.12 10.30 -24.56
N PHE A 48 9.58 9.83 -23.41
CA PHE A 48 9.98 10.67 -22.29
C PHE A 48 11.47 10.52 -21.98
N PRO A 49 12.14 11.59 -21.52
CA PRO A 49 13.51 11.48 -21.05
C PRO A 49 13.63 10.40 -19.98
N HIS A 50 14.65 9.56 -20.10
CA HIS A 50 14.91 8.55 -19.08
C HIS A 50 15.26 9.24 -17.76
N PRO A 51 14.60 8.88 -16.67
CA PRO A 51 14.88 9.47 -15.38
C PRO A 51 16.31 9.13 -14.93
N ALA A 52 17.01 10.14 -14.41
CA ALA A 52 18.36 9.97 -13.90
C ALA A 52 18.36 9.05 -12.68
N ALA A 53 19.33 8.13 -12.66
CA ALA A 53 19.58 7.26 -11.52
C ALA A 53 20.50 7.97 -10.51
N ILE A 54 20.09 8.00 -9.24
CA ILE A 54 20.83 8.58 -8.14
C ILE A 54 21.41 7.44 -7.30
N ASN A 55 22.74 7.38 -7.20
CA ASN A 55 23.42 6.43 -6.33
C ASN A 55 23.49 7.00 -4.92
N LEU A 56 22.71 6.45 -3.99
CA LEU A 56 22.72 6.82 -2.57
C LEU A 56 23.81 6.05 -1.80
N ALA A 57 24.13 4.83 -2.23
CA ALA A 57 25.18 3.98 -1.67
C ALA A 57 25.64 2.96 -2.75
N PRO A 58 26.74 2.21 -2.54
CA PRO A 58 27.25 1.24 -3.53
C PRO A 58 26.23 0.20 -4.02
N PHE A 59 25.20 -0.09 -3.21
CA PHE A 59 24.14 -1.04 -3.53
C PHE A 59 22.73 -0.41 -3.44
N ALA A 60 22.65 0.92 -3.47
CA ALA A 60 21.39 1.65 -3.38
C ALA A 60 21.33 2.71 -4.48
N THR A 61 20.81 2.32 -5.63
CA THR A 61 20.52 3.24 -6.73
C THR A 61 19.01 3.47 -6.77
N VAL A 62 18.60 4.73 -6.77
CA VAL A 62 17.19 5.14 -6.86
C VAL A 62 17.00 5.88 -8.18
N ALA A 63 16.09 5.39 -9.00
CA ALA A 63 15.64 6.05 -10.22
C ALA A 63 14.11 6.14 -10.17
N LEU A 64 13.56 7.18 -10.79
CA LEU A 64 12.12 7.23 -10.99
C LEU A 64 11.71 6.10 -11.94
N ASN A 65 10.68 5.34 -11.57
CA ASN A 65 10.10 4.28 -12.39
C ASN A 65 8.62 4.13 -12.04
N TRP A 66 7.92 3.23 -12.73
CA TRP A 66 6.48 3.03 -12.50
C TRP A 66 6.15 2.56 -11.08
N GLY A 67 7.00 1.74 -10.47
CA GLY A 67 6.85 1.32 -9.07
C GLY A 67 6.98 2.49 -8.10
N ALA A 68 7.92 3.41 -8.34
CA ALA A 68 8.08 4.64 -7.58
C ALA A 68 6.86 5.57 -7.72
N LEU A 69 6.32 5.71 -8.94
CA LEU A 69 5.10 6.49 -9.19
C LEU A 69 3.87 5.88 -8.53
N MET A 70 3.68 4.56 -8.64
CA MET A 70 2.59 3.84 -7.99
C MET A 70 2.65 4.01 -6.48
N SER A 71 3.85 3.87 -5.90
CA SER A 71 4.07 4.08 -4.48
C SER A 71 3.74 5.52 -4.09
N ALA A 72 4.30 6.52 -4.78
CA ALA A 72 4.03 7.93 -4.50
C ALA A 72 2.52 8.25 -4.55
N ALA A 73 1.81 7.73 -5.54
CA ALA A 73 0.36 7.88 -5.66
C ALA A 73 -0.36 7.25 -4.45
N TYR A 74 -0.03 6.00 -4.10
CA TYR A 74 -0.61 5.30 -2.94
C TYR A 74 -0.37 6.06 -1.64
N TRP A 75 0.87 6.48 -1.37
CA TRP A 75 1.21 7.25 -0.18
C TRP A 75 0.47 8.59 -0.17
N SER A 76 0.46 9.32 -1.28
CA SER A 76 -0.22 10.62 -1.36
C SER A 76 -1.72 10.50 -1.07
N TYR A 77 -2.39 9.44 -1.53
CA TYR A 77 -3.79 9.17 -1.23
C TYR A 77 -4.03 9.05 0.29
N TYR A 78 -3.24 8.23 0.99
CA TYR A 78 -3.39 8.07 2.44
C TYR A 78 -2.97 9.32 3.22
N PHE A 79 -1.94 10.04 2.77
CA PHE A 79 -1.57 11.34 3.36
C PHE A 79 -2.68 12.38 3.23
N ILE A 80 -3.41 12.40 2.11
CA ILE A 80 -4.55 13.32 1.91
C ILE A 80 -5.72 12.94 2.82
N LEU A 81 -6.00 11.64 2.96
CA LEU A 81 -7.12 11.17 3.79
C LEU A 81 -6.88 11.41 5.28
N GLU A 82 -5.70 11.08 5.78
CA GLU A 82 -5.38 11.18 7.20
C GLU A 82 -3.91 11.59 7.40
N PRO A 83 -3.58 12.89 7.27
CA PRO A 83 -2.20 13.36 7.29
C PRO A 83 -1.50 13.16 8.64
N LEU A 84 -2.27 13.17 9.74
CA LEU A 84 -1.71 13.02 11.09
C LEU A 84 -1.36 11.58 11.42
N THR A 85 -2.15 10.58 11.00
CA THR A 85 -1.81 9.17 11.23
C THR A 85 -0.71 8.70 10.30
N ALA A 86 -0.70 9.19 9.06
CA ALA A 86 0.35 8.88 8.10
C ALA A 86 1.75 9.38 8.53
N VAL A 87 1.83 10.46 9.33
CA VAL A 87 3.11 10.98 9.86
C VAL A 87 3.39 10.49 11.29
N CYS A 88 2.39 10.42 12.17
CA CYS A 88 2.60 10.29 13.61
C CYS A 88 2.08 8.99 14.24
N ASP A 89 1.30 8.16 13.55
CA ASP A 89 0.53 7.09 14.22
C ASP A 89 1.07 5.68 14.00
N TRP A 90 2.35 5.47 14.36
CA TRP A 90 2.82 4.14 14.75
C TRP A 90 2.55 3.86 16.26
N GLN A 91 2.21 4.88 17.06
CA GLN A 91 2.19 4.77 18.53
C GLN A 91 0.83 4.93 19.23
N ALA A 92 -0.24 5.43 18.58
CA ALA A 92 -1.53 5.67 19.23
C ALA A 92 -2.52 4.51 19.06
N THR A 93 -2.36 3.63 18.05
CA THR A 93 -3.24 2.46 17.88
C THR A 93 -3.08 1.39 18.97
N CYS A 94 -1.93 1.34 19.67
CA CYS A 94 -1.68 0.38 20.76
C CYS A 94 -2.31 0.74 22.12
N ARG A 95 -3.04 1.86 22.26
CA ARG A 95 -3.65 2.27 23.56
C ARG A 95 -5.17 2.12 23.63
N ARG A 96 -5.80 1.41 22.68
CA ARG A 96 -7.26 1.19 22.66
C ARG A 96 -7.68 -0.26 22.41
N CYS A 97 -6.79 -1.22 22.64
CA CYS A 97 -7.14 -2.63 22.79
C CYS A 97 -7.04 -3.01 24.27
#